data_AF-A0A0Q5PEE6-F1
#
_entry.id   AF-A0A0Q5PEE6-F1
#
_cell.length_a   1.000
_cell.length_b   1.000
_cell.length_c   1.000
_cell.angle_alpha   90.00
_cell.angle_beta   90.00
_cell.angle_gamma   90.00
#
_symmetry.space_group_name_H-M   'P 1'
#
loop_
_entity.id
_entity.type
_entity.pdbx_description
1 polymer ?
#
loop_
_entity_poly.entity_id
_entity_poly.type
_entity_poly.pdbx_seq_one_letter_code
_entity_poly.pdbx_strand_id
1 'polypeptide(L)'
;MNTTTPRTNTPLRAIRSTAAAAALTALLLTGAAAPSHAATGHTVNVQIGTGVCPAGGTVKAIQFGSADALTSVPKKTGNSASIKIKTGTRYITFTGVAWCKTAWWRPLTPSYFSKRVYVKATQNTIHL
;
A
#
# COMPACT_ATOMS: atom_id res chain seq x y z
N MET A 1 42.70 -61.20 51.20
CA MET A 1 42.58 -61.12 49.72
C MET A 1 42.81 -59.66 49.36
N ASN A 2 44.01 -59.18 49.02
CA ASN A 2 44.89 -59.46 47.88
C ASN A 2 44.13 -59.56 46.54
N THR A 3 44.24 -58.54 45.66
CA THR A 3 44.96 -58.63 44.37
C THR A 3 44.88 -57.28 43.63
N THR A 4 46.03 -56.62 43.53
CA THR A 4 46.41 -55.58 42.55
C THR A 4 46.51 -56.20 41.15
N THR A 5 46.21 -55.46 40.08
CA THR A 5 47.14 -55.13 38.96
C THR A 5 46.39 -54.56 37.74
N PRO A 6 46.95 -53.56 37.02
CA PRO A 6 46.26 -52.75 36.01
C PRO A 6 46.67 -53.04 34.55
N ARG A 7 46.10 -52.25 33.63
CA ARG A 7 46.53 -51.92 32.25
C ARG A 7 46.40 -53.00 31.18
N THR A 8 45.60 -52.66 30.17
CA THR A 8 46.00 -52.84 28.77
C THR A 8 46.00 -51.47 28.10
N ASN A 9 47.17 -51.05 27.63
CA ASN A 9 47.35 -49.81 26.88
C ASN A 9 47.07 -50.02 25.39
N THR A 10 46.55 -48.95 24.76
CA THR A 10 46.75 -48.50 23.37
C THR A 10 46.02 -49.24 22.23
N PRO A 11 45.60 -48.56 21.14
CA PRO A 11 46.18 -47.32 20.61
C PRO A 11 45.22 -46.13 20.43
N LEU A 12 45.81 -44.94 20.59
CA LEU A 12 45.43 -43.71 19.92
C LEU A 12 45.11 -44.00 18.45
N ARG A 13 43.82 -43.96 18.09
CA ARG A 13 43.42 -43.76 16.71
C ARG A 13 42.74 -42.41 16.64
N ALA A 14 43.52 -41.42 16.23
CA ALA A 14 43.06 -40.12 15.82
C ALA A 14 41.90 -40.29 14.83
N ILE A 15 40.69 -39.93 15.25
CA ILE A 15 39.60 -39.68 14.33
C ILE A 15 39.11 -38.28 14.63
N ARG A 16 39.82 -37.35 13.98
CA ARG A 16 39.28 -36.22 13.24
C ARG A 16 38.17 -35.50 13.98
N SER A 17 38.57 -34.39 14.60
CA SER A 17 37.82 -33.14 14.71
C SER A 17 36.60 -33.12 13.78
N THR A 18 35.48 -33.63 14.28
CA THR A 18 34.19 -33.35 13.68
C THR A 18 33.81 -32.01 14.26
N ALA A 19 34.37 -30.96 13.64
CA ALA A 19 33.78 -29.65 13.72
C ALA A 19 32.33 -29.83 13.30
N ALA A 20 31.44 -29.88 14.28
CA ALA A 20 30.02 -29.75 14.04
C ALA A 20 29.84 -28.36 13.42
N ALA A 21 29.84 -28.32 12.09
CA ALA A 21 29.43 -27.15 11.36
C ALA A 21 27.97 -26.93 11.76
N ALA A 22 27.76 -26.01 12.69
CA ALA A 22 26.45 -25.46 12.96
C ALA A 22 26.02 -24.79 11.64
N ALA A 23 25.24 -25.53 10.85
CA ALA A 23 24.55 -24.96 9.71
C ALA A 23 23.55 -23.96 10.28
N LEU A 24 23.99 -22.71 10.41
CA LEU A 24 23.11 -21.55 10.50
C LEU A 24 22.26 -21.59 9.24
N THR A 25 21.09 -22.20 9.37
CA THR A 25 20.02 -22.05 8.39
C THR A 25 19.59 -20.60 8.55
N ALA A 26 20.27 -19.71 7.83
CA ALA A 26 19.78 -18.39 7.57
C ALA A 26 18.49 -18.61 6.78
N LEU A 27 17.37 -18.69 7.51
CA LEU A 27 16.06 -18.50 6.95
C LEU A 27 16.07 -17.06 6.47
N LEU A 28 16.53 -16.87 5.24
CA LEU A 28 16.27 -15.68 4.47
C LEU A 28 14.76 -15.61 4.43
N LEU A 29 14.18 -14.88 5.39
CA LEU A 29 12.95 -14.18 5.16
C LEU A 29 13.25 -13.29 3.96
N THR A 30 13.08 -13.84 2.76
CA THR A 30 12.48 -13.13 1.65
C THR A 30 11.03 -12.84 2.05
N GLY A 31 10.85 -12.18 3.20
CA GLY A 31 9.79 -11.21 3.36
C GLY A 31 10.10 -10.22 2.26
N ALA A 32 9.47 -10.43 1.10
CA ALA A 32 9.40 -9.44 0.06
C ALA A 32 9.11 -8.16 0.81
N ALA A 33 10.10 -7.27 0.89
CA ALA A 33 10.01 -6.06 1.66
C ALA A 33 8.74 -5.41 1.15
N ALA A 34 7.66 -5.48 1.93
CA ALA A 34 6.47 -4.72 1.63
C ALA A 34 7.02 -3.30 1.56
N PRO A 35 6.95 -2.65 0.38
CA PRO A 35 7.63 -1.38 0.18
C PRO A 35 7.27 -0.49 1.37
N SER A 36 8.28 0.13 1.98
CA SER A 36 8.19 0.90 3.24
C SER A 36 7.15 2.03 3.22
N HIS A 37 6.45 2.19 2.10
CA HIS A 37 5.21 2.93 1.93
C HIS A 37 3.98 2.27 2.58
N ALA A 38 4.10 1.07 3.16
CA ALA A 38 2.99 0.37 3.83
C ALA A 38 2.46 1.11 5.07
N ALA A 39 3.27 1.91 5.76
CA ALA A 39 2.86 2.66 6.94
C ALA A 39 2.37 4.10 6.63
N THR A 40 2.79 4.67 5.50
CA THR A 40 2.54 6.09 5.18
C THR A 40 1.38 6.30 4.21
N GLY A 41 0.87 5.28 3.54
CA GLY A 41 -0.17 5.42 2.52
C GLY A 41 0.40 5.76 1.14
N HIS A 42 -0.28 5.28 0.10
CA HIS A 42 0.06 5.46 -1.30
C HIS A 42 -0.66 6.69 -1.87
N THR A 43 0.02 7.50 -2.69
CA THR A 43 -0.62 8.68 -3.30
C THR A 43 -1.15 8.32 -4.68
N VAL A 44 -2.45 8.54 -4.88
CA VAL A 44 -3.13 8.32 -6.16
C VAL A 44 -3.68 9.63 -6.70
N ASN A 45 -3.53 9.86 -8.01
CA ASN A 45 -4.18 10.94 -8.70
C ASN A 45 -5.60 10.51 -9.09
N VAL A 46 -6.60 11.09 -8.44
CA VAL A 46 -8.01 10.80 -8.69
C VAL A 46 -8.56 11.84 -9.65
N GLN A 47 -9.05 11.38 -10.80
CA GLN A 47 -9.61 12.20 -11.86
C GLN A 47 -11.13 12.00 -11.93
N ILE A 48 -11.88 13.10 -11.85
CA ILE A 48 -13.33 13.11 -11.99
C ILE A 48 -13.70 13.30 -13.46
N GLY A 49 -14.45 12.34 -14.01
CA GLY A 49 -15.04 12.45 -15.34
C GLY A 49 -16.23 13.41 -15.39
N THR A 50 -16.64 13.78 -16.60
CA THR A 50 -17.81 14.64 -16.84
C THR A 50 -19.13 14.01 -16.42
N GLY A 51 -19.17 12.68 -16.27
CA GLY A 51 -20.36 11.94 -15.82
C GLY A 51 -20.83 12.28 -14.40
N VAL A 52 -20.02 13.00 -13.61
CA VAL A 52 -20.44 13.54 -12.30
C VAL A 52 -21.25 14.83 -12.45
N CYS A 53 -21.14 15.52 -13.58
CA CYS A 53 -21.88 16.74 -13.83
C CYS A 53 -23.25 16.45 -14.45
N PRO A 54 -24.34 16.95 -13.85
CA PRO A 54 -25.65 16.83 -14.45
C PRO A 54 -25.68 17.53 -15.81
N ALA A 55 -26.39 16.92 -16.77
CA ALA A 55 -26.52 17.41 -18.15
C ALA A 55 -25.19 17.56 -18.92
N GLY A 56 -24.16 16.75 -18.61
CA GLY A 56 -22.94 16.67 -19.41
C GLY A 56 -21.98 17.86 -19.25
N GLY A 57 -22.10 18.62 -18.16
CA GLY A 57 -21.20 19.75 -17.89
C GLY A 57 -19.74 19.35 -17.65
N THR A 58 -18.84 20.34 -17.61
CA THR A 58 -17.43 20.12 -17.28
C THR A 58 -17.16 20.39 -15.80
N VAL A 59 -16.36 19.53 -15.17
CA VAL A 59 -15.85 19.74 -13.82
C VAL A 59 -14.80 20.86 -13.83
N LYS A 60 -14.99 21.89 -13.00
CA LYS A 60 -14.07 23.04 -12.87
C LYS A 60 -13.34 23.09 -11.53
N ALA A 61 -13.90 22.47 -10.50
CA ALA A 61 -13.23 22.30 -9.22
C ALA A 61 -13.75 21.04 -8.55
N ILE A 62 -12.97 20.50 -7.62
CA ILE A 62 -13.33 19.32 -6.83
C ILE A 62 -12.90 19.50 -5.38
N GLN A 63 -13.60 18.83 -4.48
CA GLN A 63 -13.27 18.70 -3.08
C GLN A 63 -13.59 17.27 -2.68
N PHE A 64 -12.62 16.55 -2.11
CA PHE A 64 -12.86 15.21 -1.60
C PHE A 64 -13.12 15.29 -0.10
N GLY A 65 -14.20 14.64 0.33
CA GLY A 65 -14.45 14.38 1.73
C GLY A 65 -13.44 13.37 2.28
N SER A 66 -13.22 13.41 3.59
CA SER A 66 -12.48 12.38 4.32
C SER A 66 -13.31 11.09 4.36
N ALA A 67 -13.22 10.26 3.33
CA ALA A 67 -13.81 8.92 3.33
C ALA A 67 -12.79 7.93 2.78
N ASP A 68 -12.33 7.01 3.64
CA ASP A 68 -11.29 5.97 3.47
C ASP A 68 -9.91 6.41 2.92
N ALA A 69 -9.84 7.55 2.26
CA ALA A 69 -8.66 8.34 2.00
C ALA A 69 -8.12 8.92 3.30
N LEU A 70 -6.81 8.87 3.49
CA LEU A 70 -6.12 9.33 4.69
C LEU A 70 -6.18 10.85 4.87
N THR A 71 -6.57 11.59 3.83
CA THR A 71 -6.58 13.06 3.81
C THR A 71 -7.78 13.60 3.07
N SER A 72 -8.50 14.54 3.70
CA SER A 72 -9.43 15.43 3.02
C SER A 72 -8.66 16.34 2.07
N VAL A 73 -9.21 16.61 0.88
CA VAL A 73 -8.60 17.53 -0.08
C VAL A 73 -9.40 18.82 -0.07
N PRO A 74 -8.76 19.99 0.19
CA PRO A 74 -9.45 21.27 0.10
C PRO A 74 -9.95 21.50 -1.33
N LYS A 75 -10.95 22.38 -1.48
CA LYS A 75 -11.47 22.72 -2.81
C LYS A 75 -10.33 23.15 -3.74
N LYS A 76 -10.13 22.40 -4.82
CA LYS A 76 -9.06 22.61 -5.79
C LYS A 76 -9.66 22.81 -7.18
N THR A 77 -9.16 23.80 -7.90
CA THR A 77 -9.51 24.01 -9.32
C THR A 77 -8.99 22.87 -10.18
N GLY A 78 -9.77 22.47 -11.18
CA GLY A 78 -9.52 21.32 -12.04
C GLY A 78 -10.40 20.12 -11.69
N ASN A 79 -10.21 19.04 -12.44
CA ASN A 79 -10.96 17.80 -12.29
C ASN A 79 -10.12 16.67 -11.68
N SER A 80 -8.94 16.96 -11.13
CA SER A 80 -8.10 15.94 -10.50
C SER A 80 -7.42 16.42 -9.22
N ALA A 81 -7.20 15.47 -8.30
CA ALA A 81 -6.42 15.71 -7.09
C ALA A 81 -5.64 14.47 -6.68
N SER A 82 -4.46 14.73 -6.10
CA SER A 82 -3.67 13.71 -5.44
C SER A 82 -4.22 13.43 -4.06
N ILE A 83 -4.53 12.17 -3.78
CA ILE A 83 -5.11 11.72 -2.52
C ILE A 83 -4.22 10.63 -1.94
N LYS A 84 -3.90 10.74 -0.66
CA LYS A 84 -3.20 9.68 0.05
C LYS A 84 -4.22 8.63 0.50
N ILE A 85 -4.02 7.39 0.09
CA ILE A 85 -4.88 6.25 0.44
C ILE A 85 -4.08 5.21 1.24
N LYS A 86 -4.79 4.35 1.99
CA LYS A 86 -4.15 3.22 2.66
C LYS A 86 -3.49 2.29 1.63
N THR A 87 -2.28 1.84 1.93
CA THR A 87 -1.49 0.98 1.05
C THR A 87 -2.13 -0.39 0.87
N GLY A 88 -1.90 -1.03 -0.28
CA GLY A 88 -2.44 -2.36 -0.58
C GLY A 88 -3.70 -2.30 -1.46
N THR A 89 -4.03 -3.45 -2.05
CA THR A 89 -5.13 -3.57 -3.00
C THR A 89 -6.46 -3.70 -2.27
N ARG A 90 -7.42 -2.80 -2.54
CA ARG A 90 -8.70 -2.76 -1.83
C ARG A 90 -9.75 -1.96 -2.59
N TYR A 91 -11.01 -2.11 -2.18
CA TYR A 91 -12.05 -1.16 -2.56
C TYR A 91 -11.98 0.08 -1.68
N ILE A 92 -12.05 1.25 -2.31
CA ILE A 92 -12.06 2.56 -1.65
C ILE A 92 -13.29 3.33 -2.11
N THR A 93 -14.00 3.95 -1.18
CA THR A 93 -15.13 4.83 -1.49
C THR A 93 -14.67 6.28 -1.50
N PHE A 94 -14.68 6.90 -2.68
CA PHE A 94 -14.40 8.32 -2.84
C PHE A 94 -15.69 9.10 -2.77
N THR A 95 -15.82 9.96 -1.76
CA THR A 95 -16.92 10.91 -1.62
C THR A 95 -16.42 12.33 -1.82
N GLY A 96 -17.21 13.19 -2.42
CA GLY A 96 -16.83 14.58 -2.59
C GLY A 96 -17.87 15.44 -3.27
N VAL A 97 -17.44 16.66 -3.60
CA VAL A 97 -18.20 17.66 -4.34
C VAL A 97 -17.40 18.07 -5.57
N ALA A 98 -18.02 18.01 -6.74
CA ALA A 98 -17.50 18.57 -7.97
C ALA A 98 -18.30 19.83 -8.33
N TRP A 99 -17.64 20.92 -8.72
CA TRP A 99 -18.30 22.11 -9.23
C TRP A 99 -18.34 22.05 -10.74
N CYS A 100 -19.55 22.02 -11.28
CA CYS A 100 -19.85 21.78 -12.67
C CYS A 100 -20.23 23.07 -13.40
N LYS A 101 -19.70 23.23 -14.61
CA LYS A 101 -20.04 24.30 -15.55
C LYS A 101 -20.73 23.66 -16.75
N THR A 102 -22.03 23.89 -16.88
CA THR A 102 -22.83 23.35 -18.00
C THR A 102 -22.86 24.29 -19.20
N ALA A 103 -22.77 25.61 -18.96
CA ALA A 103 -22.62 26.62 -20.00
C ALA A 103 -21.80 27.79 -19.47
N TRP A 104 -21.16 28.57 -20.36
CA TRP A 104 -20.28 29.68 -19.98
C TRP A 104 -21.01 30.77 -19.17
N TRP A 105 -22.28 31.03 -19.47
CA TRP A 105 -23.13 32.02 -18.81
C TRP A 105 -23.78 31.49 -17.51
N ARG A 106 -23.85 30.17 -17.31
CA ARG A 106 -24.46 29.58 -16.12
C ARG A 106 -23.49 29.56 -14.94
N PRO A 107 -23.96 29.76 -13.70
CA PRO A 107 -23.09 29.67 -12.53
C PRO A 107 -22.50 28.26 -12.37
N LEU A 108 -21.42 28.15 -11.59
CA LEU A 108 -20.89 26.86 -11.18
C LEU A 108 -21.87 26.21 -10.20
N THR A 109 -22.25 24.97 -10.48
CA THR A 109 -23.21 24.21 -9.66
C THR A 109 -22.48 23.09 -8.93
N PRO A 110 -22.65 22.93 -7.61
CA PRO A 110 -22.09 21.79 -6.89
C PRO A 110 -22.85 20.51 -7.24
N SER A 111 -22.10 19.44 -7.45
CA SER A 111 -22.59 18.08 -7.68
C SER A 111 -21.89 17.15 -6.70
N TYR A 112 -22.66 16.45 -5.86
CA TYR A 112 -22.13 15.51 -4.89
C TYR A 112 -21.91 14.15 -5.54
N PHE A 113 -20.80 13.50 -5.22
CA PHE A 113 -20.51 12.16 -5.72
C PHE A 113 -20.06 11.23 -4.60
N SER A 114 -20.39 9.95 -4.76
CA SER A 114 -19.88 8.84 -3.97
C SER A 114 -19.66 7.67 -4.90
N LYS A 115 -18.39 7.27 -5.09
CA LYS A 115 -18.02 6.15 -5.97
C LYS A 115 -17.07 5.21 -5.27
N ARG A 116 -17.41 3.93 -5.30
CA ARG A 116 -16.56 2.85 -4.80
C ARG A 116 -15.77 2.24 -5.95
N VAL A 117 -14.45 2.23 -5.84
CA VAL A 117 -13.56 1.74 -6.89
C VAL A 117 -12.55 0.76 -6.31
N TYR A 118 -12.24 -0.27 -7.06
CA TYR A 118 -11.15 -1.18 -6.74
C TYR A 118 -9.81 -0.55 -7.13
N VAL A 119 -8.94 -0.35 -6.16
CA VAL A 119 -7.63 0.28 -6.35
C VAL A 119 -6.56 -0.78 -6.12
N LYS A 120 -5.72 -1.03 -7.13
CA LYS A 120 -4.55 -1.91 -6.99
C LYS A 120 -3.45 -1.17 -6.24
N ALA A 121 -2.64 -1.91 -5.47
CA ALA A 121 -1.52 -1.33 -4.71
C ALA A 121 -0.52 -0.53 -5.57
N THR A 122 -0.40 -0.86 -6.86
CA THR A 122 0.50 -0.23 -7.83
C THR A 122 -0.16 0.86 -8.68
N GLN A 123 -1.45 1.12 -8.47
CA GLN A 123 -2.21 2.04 -9.31
C GLN A 123 -1.96 3.47 -8.89
N ASN A 124 -1.50 4.31 -9.82
CA ASN A 124 -1.18 5.72 -9.55
C ASN A 124 -2.28 6.69 -9.97
N THR A 125 -3.21 6.25 -10.83
CA THR A 125 -4.30 7.06 -11.37
C THR A 125 -5.63 6.32 -11.25
N ILE A 126 -6.67 7.02 -10.81
CA ILE A 126 -8.03 6.51 -10.68
C ILE A 126 -8.95 7.43 -11.45
N HIS A 127 -9.80 6.86 -12.31
CA HIS A 127 -10.84 7.60 -13.02
C HIS A 127 -12.19 7.30 -12.35
N LEU A 128 -12.86 8.35 -11.89
CA LEU A 128 -14.20 8.30 -11.29
C LEU A 128 -15.25 8.75 -12.28
#